data_AF-A0A954K7N9-F1
#
_entry.id   AF-A0A954K7N9-F1
#
_cell.length_a   1.000
_cell.length_b   1.000
_cell.length_c   1.000
_cell.angle_alpha   90.00
_cell.angle_beta   90.00
_cell.angle_gamma   90.00
#
_symmetry.space_group_name_H-M   'P 1'
#
loop_
_entity.id
_entity.type
_entity.pdbx_description
1 polymer ?
#
loop_
_entity_poly.entity_id
_entity_poly.type
_entity_poly.pdbx_seq_one_letter_code
_entity_poly.pdbx_strand_id
1 'polypeptide(L)'
;MESSYQVDFLTSAAPNAGAIQKNQAVHVSEIPQVFMARMDKALALFAAQGCQTLVLGAWGCGVFRNSPDLVARLFSEFLQSGGPYFGRFKQIRFSVLDRSEEKPILSAFTNYFKRSK
;
A
#
# COMPACT_ATOMS: atom_id res chain seq x y z
N MET A 1 -1.39 22.12 -19.09
CA MET A 1 -0.31 21.10 -19.11
C MET A 1 0.09 20.97 -20.57
N GLU A 2 1.33 21.35 -20.90
CA GLU A 2 1.79 21.52 -22.30
C GLU A 2 2.51 20.26 -22.87
N SER A 3 2.67 19.18 -22.09
CA SER A 3 3.20 17.88 -22.56
C SER A 3 2.72 16.70 -21.70
N SER A 4 2.66 15.49 -22.29
CA SER A 4 2.25 14.25 -21.61
C SER A 4 3.43 13.50 -20.99
N TYR A 5 3.14 12.69 -19.97
CA TYR A 5 4.12 11.82 -19.30
C TYR A 5 3.68 10.36 -19.42
N GLN A 6 4.62 9.44 -19.62
CA GLN A 6 4.37 8.00 -19.59
C GLN A 6 4.65 7.44 -18.20
N VAL A 7 3.77 6.54 -17.76
CA VAL A 7 3.90 5.81 -16.49
C VAL A 7 3.35 4.40 -16.66
N ASP A 8 3.92 3.45 -15.92
CA ASP A 8 3.39 2.10 -15.81
C ASP A 8 2.35 2.03 -14.70
N PHE A 9 1.26 1.30 -14.94
CA PHE A 9 0.21 1.07 -13.94
C PHE A 9 0.11 -0.41 -13.60
N LEU A 10 0.03 -0.70 -12.29
CA LEU A 10 -0.38 -1.99 -11.78
C LEU A 10 -1.76 -1.85 -11.15
N THR A 11 -2.74 -2.59 -11.67
CA THR A 11 -4.10 -2.61 -11.15
C THR A 11 -4.31 -3.89 -10.35
N SER A 12 -4.52 -3.73 -9.03
CA SER A 12 -4.85 -4.83 -8.13
C SER A 12 -5.84 -4.33 -7.07
N ALA A 13 -6.95 -5.04 -6.90
CA ALA A 13 -7.94 -4.68 -5.88
C ALA A 13 -7.41 -5.03 -4.48
N ALA A 14 -7.61 -4.16 -3.50
CA ALA A 14 -7.44 -4.53 -2.09
C ALA A 14 -8.60 -5.43 -1.63
N PRO A 15 -8.46 -6.19 -0.53
CA PRO A 15 -9.61 -6.80 0.15
C PRO A 15 -10.64 -5.72 0.52
N ASN A 16 -11.93 -6.01 0.37
CA ASN A 16 -12.99 -5.09 0.79
C ASN A 16 -13.39 -5.43 2.24
N ALA A 17 -12.64 -4.93 3.22
CA ALA A 17 -12.88 -5.19 4.64
C ALA A 17 -14.30 -4.79 5.06
N GLY A 18 -14.84 -3.68 4.55
CA GLY A 18 -16.20 -3.25 4.84
C GLY A 18 -17.26 -4.28 4.41
N ALA A 19 -17.12 -4.82 3.19
CA ALA A 19 -18.03 -5.85 2.69
C ALA A 19 -17.83 -7.20 3.39
N ILE A 20 -16.59 -7.59 3.66
CA ILE A 20 -16.27 -8.84 4.38
C ILE A 20 -16.88 -8.78 5.79
N GLN A 21 -16.66 -7.69 6.53
CA GLN A 21 -17.23 -7.52 7.87
C GLN A 21 -18.76 -7.61 7.87
N LYS A 22 -19.42 -7.06 6.85
CA LYS A 22 -20.89 -7.03 6.77
C LYS A 22 -21.50 -8.36 6.33
N ASN A 23 -20.91 -9.01 5.32
CA ASN A 23 -21.55 -10.11 4.61
C ASN A 23 -20.88 -11.46 4.90
N GLN A 24 -19.64 -11.47 5.38
CA GLN A 24 -18.77 -12.65 5.49
C GLN A 24 -17.84 -12.51 6.70
N ALA A 25 -18.39 -12.16 7.87
CA ALA A 25 -17.62 -11.79 9.05
C ALA A 25 -16.60 -12.87 9.51
N VAL A 26 -16.86 -14.15 9.18
CA VAL A 26 -15.97 -15.28 9.45
C VAL A 26 -14.59 -15.14 8.78
N HIS A 27 -14.49 -14.38 7.68
CA HIS A 27 -13.26 -14.19 6.90
C HIS A 27 -12.51 -12.90 7.26
N VAL A 28 -12.94 -12.14 8.28
CA VAL A 28 -12.27 -10.88 8.68
C VAL A 28 -10.82 -11.13 9.11
N SER A 29 -10.57 -12.23 9.82
CA SER A 29 -9.22 -12.64 10.25
C SER A 29 -8.29 -12.97 9.08
N GLU A 30 -8.83 -13.20 7.88
CA GLU A 30 -8.07 -13.53 6.68
C GLU A 30 -7.57 -12.30 5.91
N ILE A 31 -8.06 -11.09 6.24
CA ILE A 31 -7.70 -9.87 5.52
C ILE A 31 -6.18 -9.63 5.50
N PRO A 32 -5.42 -9.78 6.61
CA PRO A 32 -3.97 -9.59 6.60
C PRO A 32 -3.24 -10.54 5.64
N GLN A 33 -3.58 -11.84 5.63
CA GLN A 33 -2.93 -12.82 4.75
C GLN A 33 -3.22 -12.55 3.26
N VAL A 34 -4.43 -12.11 2.93
CA VAL A 34 -4.77 -11.72 1.56
C VAL A 34 -3.97 -10.48 1.14
N PHE A 35 -3.80 -9.50 2.02
CA PHE A 35 -2.93 -8.36 1.74
C PHE A 35 -1.49 -8.78 1.50
N MET A 36 -0.90 -9.59 2.39
CA MET A 36 0.49 -10.05 2.24
C MET A 36 0.69 -10.73 0.89
N ALA A 37 -0.19 -11.66 0.51
CA ALA A 37 -0.10 -12.36 -0.77
C ALA A 37 -0.23 -11.42 -1.98
N ARG A 38 -1.11 -10.41 -1.92
CA ARG A 38 -1.28 -9.47 -3.05
C ARG A 38 -0.18 -8.41 -3.12
N MET A 39 0.32 -7.94 -1.97
CA MET A 39 1.46 -7.01 -1.91
C MET A 39 2.71 -7.67 -2.46
N ASP A 40 2.99 -8.90 -2.04
CA ASP A 40 4.13 -9.67 -2.55
C ASP A 40 4.07 -9.80 -4.07
N LYS A 41 2.94 -10.25 -4.63
CA LYS A 41 2.75 -10.36 -6.08
C LYS A 41 2.92 -9.03 -6.81
N ALA A 42 2.39 -7.93 -6.25
CA ALA A 42 2.51 -6.61 -6.86
C ALA A 42 3.96 -6.11 -6.88
N LEU A 43 4.67 -6.23 -5.76
CA LEU A 43 6.07 -5.83 -5.64
C LEU A 43 6.99 -6.72 -6.49
N ALA A 44 6.74 -8.04 -6.52
CA ALA A 44 7.43 -8.97 -7.41
C ALA A 44 7.27 -8.56 -8.88
N LEU A 45 6.06 -8.21 -9.30
CA LEU A 45 5.80 -7.80 -10.67
C LEU A 45 6.53 -6.50 -11.02
N PHE A 46 6.46 -5.48 -10.16
CA PHE A 46 7.22 -4.24 -10.36
C PHE A 46 8.73 -4.51 -10.49
N ALA A 47 9.28 -5.36 -9.64
CA ALA A 47 10.69 -5.72 -9.69
C ALA A 47 11.03 -6.48 -10.99
N ALA A 48 10.18 -7.42 -11.41
CA ALA A 48 10.37 -8.20 -12.64
C ALA A 48 10.29 -7.34 -13.91
N GLN A 49 9.47 -6.28 -13.90
CA GLN A 49 9.38 -5.30 -15.00
C GLN A 49 10.48 -4.23 -14.94
N GLY A 50 11.38 -4.28 -13.96
CA GLY A 50 12.48 -3.33 -13.83
C GLY A 50 12.06 -1.92 -13.39
N CYS A 51 10.86 -1.75 -12.82
CA CYS A 51 10.40 -0.47 -12.28
C CYS A 51 11.33 -0.04 -11.14
N GLN A 52 11.94 1.15 -11.25
CA GLN A 52 12.89 1.65 -10.25
C GLN A 52 12.27 2.60 -9.23
N THR A 53 11.18 3.28 -9.60
CA THR A 53 10.49 4.26 -8.77
C THR A 53 9.03 3.86 -8.64
N LEU A 54 8.56 3.68 -7.40
CA LEU A 54 7.18 3.32 -7.12
C LEU A 54 6.42 4.49 -6.48
N VAL A 55 5.20 4.71 -6.95
CA VAL A 55 4.20 5.53 -6.25
C VAL A 55 3.13 4.60 -5.70
N LEU A 56 3.11 4.45 -4.38
CA LEU A 56 2.16 3.66 -3.63
C LEU A 56 1.25 4.60 -2.82
N GLY A 57 0.35 4.04 -2.01
CA GLY A 57 -0.53 4.84 -1.16
C GLY A 57 -1.36 3.99 -0.21
N ALA A 58 -2.40 4.61 0.34
CA ALA A 58 -3.33 4.01 1.30
C ALA A 58 -4.29 3.00 0.62
N TRP A 59 -3.72 1.92 0.10
CA TRP A 59 -4.41 0.92 -0.72
C TRP A 59 -5.58 0.29 0.04
N GLY A 60 -6.80 0.54 -0.43
CA GLY A 60 -8.03 0.02 0.19
C GLY A 60 -8.46 0.70 1.50
N CYS A 61 -7.81 1.80 1.93
CA CYS A 61 -8.12 2.44 3.22
C CYS A 61 -9.34 3.40 3.18
N GLY A 62 -9.88 3.67 1.99
CA GLY A 62 -11.09 4.49 1.81
C GLY A 62 -12.37 3.66 1.87
N VAL A 63 -13.11 3.59 0.76
CA VAL A 63 -14.40 2.87 0.66
C VAL A 63 -14.32 1.40 1.12
N PHE A 64 -13.17 0.75 0.92
CA PHE A 64 -12.97 -0.66 1.32
C PHE A 64 -12.71 -0.83 2.82
N ARG A 65 -12.56 0.25 3.58
CA ARG A 65 -12.46 0.29 5.04
C ARG A 65 -11.32 -0.52 5.65
N ASN A 66 -10.23 -0.72 4.92
CA ASN A 66 -9.05 -1.35 5.52
C ASN A 66 -8.38 -0.40 6.50
N SER A 67 -7.83 -0.94 7.60
CA SER A 67 -7.06 -0.14 8.57
C SER A 67 -5.82 0.45 7.90
N PRO A 68 -5.62 1.78 7.91
CA PRO A 68 -4.40 2.41 7.41
C PRO A 68 -3.14 1.91 8.12
N ASP A 69 -3.24 1.65 9.43
CA ASP A 69 -2.14 1.12 10.23
C ASP A 69 -1.72 -0.28 9.75
N LEU A 70 -2.70 -1.18 9.52
CA LEU A 70 -2.43 -2.50 8.96
C LEU A 70 -1.73 -2.41 7.61
N VAL A 71 -2.25 -1.59 6.68
CA VAL A 71 -1.70 -1.48 5.32
C VAL A 71 -0.29 -0.89 5.35
N ALA A 72 -0.07 0.17 6.14
CA ALA A 72 1.25 0.79 6.28
C ALA A 72 2.27 -0.17 6.92
N ARG A 73 1.87 -0.89 7.98
CA ARG A 73 2.69 -1.92 8.63
C ARG A 73 3.12 -3.00 7.65
N LEU A 74 2.17 -3.59 6.92
CA LEU A 74 2.48 -4.65 5.97
C LEU A 74 3.43 -4.17 4.87
N PHE A 75 3.20 -2.98 4.29
CA PHE A 75 4.17 -2.40 3.35
C PHE A 75 5.56 -2.24 4.00
N SER A 76 5.64 -1.86 5.29
CA SER A 76 6.92 -1.70 5.97
C SER A 76 7.67 -3.03 6.11
N GLU A 77 6.97 -4.14 6.36
CA GLU A 77 7.54 -5.49 6.44
C GLU A 77 8.11 -5.95 5.10
N PHE A 78 7.55 -5.51 3.98
CA PHE A 78 8.09 -5.82 2.65
C PHE A 78 9.28 -4.93 2.25
N LEU A 79 9.23 -3.64 2.61
CA LEU A 79 10.06 -2.59 2.01
C LEU A 79 11.21 -2.07 2.89
N GLN A 80 11.14 -2.26 4.22
CA GLN A 80 12.19 -1.81 5.15
C GLN A 80 13.22 -2.91 5.44
N SER A 81 14.25 -2.57 6.22
CA SER A 81 15.34 -3.48 6.56
C SER A 81 14.81 -4.82 7.08
N GLY A 82 15.29 -5.92 6.49
CA GLY A 82 14.81 -7.29 6.77
C GLY A 82 13.66 -7.76 5.88
N GLY A 83 13.03 -6.87 5.12
CA GLY A 83 11.98 -7.21 4.16
C GLY A 83 12.51 -7.74 2.82
N PRO A 84 11.75 -8.60 2.11
CA PRO A 84 12.18 -9.23 0.85
C PRO A 84 12.45 -8.24 -0.30
N TYR A 85 11.86 -7.03 -0.23
CA TYR A 85 12.04 -5.99 -1.24
C TYR A 85 12.90 -4.81 -0.75
N PHE A 86 13.55 -4.93 0.40
CA PHE A 86 14.47 -3.92 0.89
C PHE A 86 15.57 -3.63 -0.15
N GLY A 87 15.73 -2.36 -0.51
CA GLY A 87 16.73 -1.92 -1.48
C GLY A 87 16.47 -2.35 -2.94
N ARG A 88 15.35 -3.00 -3.25
CA ARG A 88 15.02 -3.42 -4.63
C ARG A 88 14.61 -2.25 -5.54
N PHE A 89 14.00 -1.22 -4.96
CA PHE A 89 13.56 -0.03 -5.66
C PHE A 89 14.46 1.16 -5.30
N LYS A 90 14.83 1.98 -6.29
CA LYS A 90 15.63 3.19 -6.06
C LYS A 90 14.85 4.22 -5.24
N GLN A 91 13.55 4.33 -5.48
CA GLN A 91 12.70 5.29 -4.80
C GLN A 91 11.29 4.74 -4.59
N ILE A 92 10.75 4.95 -3.40
CA ILE A 92 9.35 4.66 -3.09
C ILE A 92 8.74 5.93 -2.51
N ARG A 93 7.55 6.29 -3.00
CA ARG A 93 6.75 7.41 -2.51
C ARG A 93 5.36 6.90 -2.14
N PHE A 94 4.95 7.15 -0.91
CA PHE A 94 3.56 6.95 -0.49
C PHE A 94 2.79 8.26 -0.71
N SER A 95 1.99 8.32 -1.77
CA SER A 95 1.10 9.45 -2.04
C SER A 95 -0.23 9.23 -1.33
N VAL A 96 -0.32 9.75 -0.10
CA VAL A 96 -1.49 9.57 0.78
C VAL A 96 -2.24 10.90 0.88
N LEU A 97 -3.29 11.05 0.07
CA LEU A 97 -4.20 12.19 0.17
C LEU A 97 -5.21 11.94 1.29
N ASP A 98 -5.05 12.66 2.39
CA ASP A 98 -5.98 12.66 3.52
C ASP A 98 -6.51 14.08 3.73
N ARG A 99 -7.80 14.28 3.44
CA ARG A 99 -8.49 15.57 3.55
C ARG A 99 -9.20 15.76 4.88
N SER A 100 -9.16 14.76 5.76
CA SER A 100 -9.72 14.90 7.11
C SER A 100 -8.86 15.86 7.93
N GLU A 101 -9.46 16.47 8.95
CA GLU A 101 -8.76 17.40 9.83
C GLU A 101 -7.64 16.70 10.63
N GLU A 102 -7.95 15.52 11.19
CA GLU A 102 -7.04 14.72 12.01
C GLU A 102 -5.99 13.95 11.19
N LYS A 103 -6.20 13.79 9.88
CA LYS A 103 -5.32 13.08 8.95
C LYS A 103 -4.87 11.69 9.40
N PRO A 104 -5.76 10.80 9.89
CA PRO A 104 -5.37 9.53 10.49
C PRO A 104 -4.73 8.57 9.47
N ILE A 105 -5.09 8.65 8.19
CA ILE A 105 -4.49 7.80 7.14
C ILE A 105 -3.06 8.26 6.88
N LEU A 106 -2.84 9.57 6.71
CA LEU A 106 -1.49 10.11 6.52
C LEU A 106 -0.62 9.86 7.75
N SER A 107 -1.18 10.01 8.96
CA SER A 107 -0.49 9.75 10.22
C SER A 107 0.00 8.31 10.32
N ALA A 108 -0.85 7.32 10.02
CA ALA A 108 -0.47 5.91 10.00
C ALA A 108 0.73 5.65 9.07
N PHE A 109 0.70 6.14 7.84
CA PHE A 109 1.84 5.97 6.92
C PHE A 109 3.09 6.70 7.39
N THR A 110 2.96 7.87 8.02
CA THR A 110 4.11 8.63 8.56
C THR A 110 4.77 7.91 9.73
N ASN A 111 3.99 7.20 10.55
CA ASN A 111 4.51 6.42 11.69
C ASN A 111 5.44 5.29 11.24
N TYR A 112 5.08 4.60 10.16
CA TYR A 112 5.92 3.52 9.60
C TYR A 112 7.01 4.06 8.67
N PHE A 113 6.71 5.07 7.85
CA PHE A 113 7.64 5.63 6.87
C PHE A 113 7.95 7.08 7.21
N LYS A 114 8.98 7.27 8.05
CA LYS A 114 9.51 8.60 8.34
C LYS A 114 9.97 9.25 7.04
N ARG A 115 9.68 10.54 6.87
CA ARG A 115 10.27 11.35 5.78
C ARG A 115 11.80 11.35 5.97
N SER A 116 12.53 10.71 5.08
CA SER A 116 13.95 11.00 4.90
C SER A 116 14.07 12.46 4.41
N LYS A 117 14.96 13.24 5.04
CA LYS A 117 15.30 14.60 4.62
C LYS A 117 15.89 14.61 3.22
#